data_AF-A0A6G0VIS3-F1
#
_entry.id   AF-A0A6G0VIS3-F1
#
_cell.length_a   1.000
_cell.length_b   1.000
_cell.length_c   1.000
_cell.angle_alpha   90.00
_cell.angle_beta   90.00
_cell.angle_gamma   90.00
#
_symmetry.space_group_name_H-M   'P 1'
#
loop_
_entity.id
_entity.type
_entity.pdbx_description
1 polymer ?
#
loop_
_entity_poly.entity_id
_entity_poly.type
_entity_poly.pdbx_seq_one_letter_code
_entity_poly.pdbx_strand_id
1 'polypeptide(L)'
;MQVRGKWTTKKGPLKIDDIVIIKEDHVPPTKWRLGRVIKVHPGVDGEIRVVTVQIGSGTEMKRPTVKLCRLPTDRDINVDANEELVEK
;
A
#
# COMPACT_ATOMS: atom_id res chain seq x y z
N MET A 1 -29.99 13.41 11.12
CA MET A 1 -28.98 13.16 10.06
C MET A 1 -27.90 12.27 10.67
N GLN A 2 -27.78 11.00 10.24
CA GLN A 2 -26.78 10.08 10.80
C GLN A 2 -25.45 10.27 10.08
N VAL A 3 -24.45 10.80 10.78
CA VAL A 3 -23.09 10.93 10.25
C VAL A 3 -22.43 9.55 10.33
N ARG A 4 -22.20 8.92 9.18
CA ARG A 4 -21.40 7.69 9.11
C ARG A 4 -19.93 8.07 9.11
N GLY A 5 -19.18 7.57 10.10
CA GLY A 5 -17.72 7.66 10.10
C GLY A 5 -17.15 6.96 8.87
N LYS A 6 -16.27 7.65 8.15
CA LYS A 6 -15.54 7.05 7.02
C LYS A 6 -14.34 6.29 7.61
N TRP A 7 -14.15 5.04 7.20
CA TRP A 7 -12.96 4.28 7.52
C TRP A 7 -11.78 4.82 6.70
N THR A 8 -11.16 5.90 7.17
CA THR A 8 -10.02 6.54 6.51
C THR A 8 -8.79 6.51 7.41
N THR A 9 -8.21 5.33 7.58
CA THR A 9 -6.85 5.25 8.12
C THR A 9 -5.90 5.69 7.00
N LYS A 10 -5.39 6.93 7.09
CA LYS A 10 -4.36 7.42 6.17
C LYS A 10 -3.06 6.66 6.48
N LYS A 11 -2.80 5.57 5.76
CA LYS A 11 -1.48 4.96 5.77
C LYS A 11 -0.51 5.83 4.97
N GLY A 12 0.72 5.99 5.49
CA GLY A 12 1.79 6.72 4.80
C GLY A 12 2.12 6.14 3.41
N PRO A 13 2.92 6.85 2.61
CA PRO A 13 3.23 6.47 1.23
C PRO A 13 3.84 5.07 1.13
N LEU A 14 3.62 4.40 -0.01
CA LEU A 14 4.23 3.10 -0.31
C LEU A 14 5.75 3.25 -0.48
N LYS A 15 6.49 2.31 0.09
CA LYS A 15 7.95 2.25 0.05
C LYS A 15 8.41 1.07 -0.79
N ILE A 16 9.68 1.11 -1.20
CA ILE A 16 10.34 -0.04 -1.82
C ILE A 16 10.37 -1.19 -0.81
N ASP A 17 10.21 -2.42 -1.30
CA ASP A 17 10.04 -3.66 -0.53
C ASP A 17 8.73 -3.82 0.24
N ASP A 18 7.78 -2.86 0.17
CA ASP A 18 6.45 -3.08 0.73
C ASP A 18 5.72 -4.23 0.02
N ILE A 19 5.10 -5.10 0.80
CA ILE A 19 4.23 -6.17 0.29
C ILE A 19 2.82 -5.62 0.10
N VAL A 20 2.29 -5.82 -1.10
CA VAL A 20 0.99 -5.29 -1.51
C VAL A 20 0.13 -6.36 -2.17
N ILE A 21 -1.18 -6.26 -1.95
CA ILE A 21 -2.20 -6.94 -2.73
C ILE A 21 -2.56 -6.06 -3.92
N ILE A 22 -2.66 -6.66 -5.11
CA ILE A 22 -3.03 -5.98 -6.34
C ILE A 22 -4.51 -6.25 -6.65
N LYS A 23 -5.31 -5.20 -6.76
CA LYS A 23 -6.69 -5.25 -7.22
C LYS A 23 -6.72 -5.21 -8.76
N GLU A 24 -6.90 -6.37 -9.37
CA GLU A 24 -7.14 -6.48 -10.81
C GLU A 24 -8.64 -6.44 -11.13
N ASP A 25 -8.99 -5.85 -12.27
CA ASP A 25 -10.40 -5.71 -12.70
C ASP A 25 -10.94 -6.98 -13.37
N HIS A 26 -10.04 -7.75 -14.01
CA HIS A 26 -10.39 -8.91 -14.84
C HIS A 26 -10.24 -10.26 -14.13
N VAL A 27 -10.01 -10.26 -12.81
CA VAL A 27 -9.92 -11.49 -12.01
C VAL A 27 -11.13 -11.60 -11.10
N PRO A 28 -11.62 -12.83 -10.83
CA PRO A 28 -12.68 -13.01 -9.85
C PRO A 28 -12.23 -12.46 -8.49
N PRO A 29 -13.16 -11.88 -7.70
CA PRO A 29 -12.85 -11.21 -6.43
C PRO A 29 -12.27 -12.14 -5.36
N THR A 30 -12.20 -13.44 -5.61
CA THR A 30 -11.58 -14.44 -4.75
C THR A 30 -10.09 -14.64 -5.03
N LYS A 31 -9.56 -14.07 -6.12
CA LYS A 31 -8.15 -14.19 -6.51
C LYS A 31 -7.45 -12.85 -6.41
N TRP A 32 -6.63 -12.72 -5.37
CA TRP A 32 -5.82 -11.53 -5.11
C TRP A 32 -4.35 -11.86 -5.40
N ARG A 33 -3.71 -11.11 -6.31
CA ARG A 33 -2.28 -11.27 -6.56
C ARG A 33 -1.49 -10.53 -5.50
N LEU A 34 -0.49 -11.20 -4.95
CA LEU A 34 0.51 -10.60 -4.08
C LEU A 34 1.65 -10.05 -4.94
N GLY A 35 2.15 -8.88 -4.59
CA GLY A 35 3.32 -8.29 -5.21
C GLY A 35 4.19 -7.56 -4.19
N ARG A 36 5.44 -7.36 -4.56
CA ARG A 36 6.40 -6.54 -3.81
C ARG A 36 6.71 -5.28 -4.59
N VAL A 37 6.69 -4.13 -3.95
CA VAL A 37 7.07 -2.86 -4.58
C VAL A 37 8.57 -2.87 -4.86
N ILE A 38 8.95 -2.73 -6.13
CA ILE A 38 10.36 -2.67 -6.54
C ILE A 38 10.81 -1.25 -6.90
N LYS A 39 9.87 -0.40 -7.31
CA LYS A 39 10.16 0.98 -7.71
C LYS A 39 8.97 1.88 -7.43
N VAL A 40 9.25 3.08 -6.95
CA VAL A 40 8.25 4.13 -6.74
C VAL A 40 8.42 5.22 -7.79
N HIS A 41 7.31 5.77 -8.28
CA HIS A 41 7.30 6.87 -9.24
C HIS A 41 6.57 8.06 -8.60
N PRO A 42 7.29 8.95 -7.90
CA PRO A 42 6.69 10.16 -7.33
C PRO A 42 6.25 11.11 -8.44
N GLY A 43 5.11 11.77 -8.24
CA GLY A 43 4.67 12.86 -9.10
C GLY A 43 5.42 14.16 -8.84
N VAL A 44 5.07 15.21 -9.58
CA VAL A 44 5.62 16.57 -9.41
C VAL A 44 5.39 17.13 -8.01
N ASP A 45 4.28 16.74 -7.38
CA ASP A 45 3.91 17.15 -6.02
C ASP A 45 4.60 16.32 -4.92
N GLY A 46 5.48 15.37 -5.29
CA GLY A 46 6.12 14.42 -4.37
C GLY A 46 5.23 13.24 -3.94
N GLU A 47 3.96 13.22 -4.33
CA GLU A 47 3.03 12.14 -3.98
C GLU A 47 3.21 10.91 -4.89
N ILE A 48 3.28 9.72 -4.27
CA ILE A 48 3.43 8.45 -5.00
C ILE A 48 2.05 7.99 -5.48
N ARG A 49 1.79 8.22 -6.76
CA ARG A 49 0.54 7.79 -7.43
C ARG A 49 0.70 6.47 -8.17
N VAL A 50 1.92 6.13 -8.54
CA VAL A 50 2.23 4.95 -9.36
C VAL A 50 3.46 4.24 -8.81
N VAL A 51 3.41 2.92 -8.73
CA VAL A 51 4.53 2.07 -8.34
C VAL A 51 4.69 0.91 -9.32
N THR A 52 5.92 0.43 -9.46
CA THR A 52 6.19 -0.85 -10.12
C THR A 52 6.23 -1.94 -9.06
N VAL A 53 5.43 -2.97 -9.25
CA VAL A 53 5.36 -4.14 -8.38
C VAL A 53 5.87 -5.37 -9.13
N GLN A 54 6.65 -6.19 -8.44
CA GLN A 54 7.04 -7.51 -8.90
C GLN A 54 6.06 -8.53 -8.31
N ILE A 55 5.42 -9.31 -9.19
CA ILE A 55 4.56 -10.44 -8.81
C ILE A 55 5.34 -11.75 -8.97
N GLY A 56 4.71 -12.86 -8.54
CA GLY A 56 5.25 -14.20 -8.75
C GLY A 56 5.68 -14.46 -10.20
N SER A 57 6.70 -15.30 -10.38
CA SER A 57 7.35 -15.58 -11.68
C SER A 57 8.18 -14.42 -12.25
N GLY A 58 8.54 -13.42 -11.44
CA GLY A 58 9.43 -12.33 -11.83
C GLY A 58 8.78 -11.30 -12.77
N THR A 59 7.46 -11.38 -12.98
CA THR A 59 6.75 -10.41 -13.83
C THR A 59 6.63 -9.07 -13.10
N GLU A 60 7.01 -7.99 -13.76
CA GLU A 60 6.89 -6.63 -13.24
C GLU A 60 5.68 -5.93 -13.85
N MET A 61 4.90 -5.23 -13.03
CA MET A 61 3.71 -4.52 -13.47
C MET A 61 3.66 -3.12 -12.86
N LYS A 62 3.30 -2.13 -13.66
CA LYS A 62 3.06 -0.77 -13.19
C LYS A 62 1.60 -0.63 -12.78
N ARG A 63 1.34 -0.23 -11.53
CA ARG A 63 -0.02 -0.05 -11.00
C ARG A 63 -0.16 1.24 -10.20
N PRO A 64 -1.31 1.92 -10.28
CA PRO A 64 -1.57 3.08 -9.46
C PRO A 64 -1.80 2.66 -8.01
N THR A 65 -1.43 3.51 -7.05
CA THR A 65 -1.51 3.20 -5.61
C THR A 65 -2.93 2.91 -5.14
N VAL A 66 -3.95 3.51 -5.77
CA VAL A 66 -5.37 3.24 -5.49
C VAL A 66 -5.84 1.82 -5.83
N LYS A 67 -5.08 1.08 -6.64
CA LYS A 67 -5.35 -0.34 -6.98
C LYS A 67 -4.50 -1.29 -6.13
N LEU A 68 -3.77 -0.78 -5.14
CA LEU A 68 -2.89 -1.55 -4.28
C LEU A 68 -3.33 -1.44 -2.83
N CYS A 69 -3.24 -2.55 -2.11
CA CYS A 69 -3.48 -2.59 -0.67
C CYS A 69 -2.21 -3.06 0.04
N ARG A 70 -1.58 -2.19 0.84
CA ARG A 70 -0.39 -2.55 1.63
C ARG A 70 -0.79 -3.55 2.73
N LEU A 71 -0.06 -4.66 2.82
CA LEU A 71 -0.24 -5.62 3.90
C LEU A 71 0.43 -5.12 5.19
N PRO A 72 -0.17 -5.41 6.36
CA PRO A 72 0.50 -5.16 7.63
C PRO A 72 1.74 -6.05 7.70
N THR A 73 2.91 -5.41 7.69
CA THR A 73 4.18 -6.09 7.97
C THR A 73 4.50 -5.86 9.45
N ASP A 74 5.37 -6.67 10.05
CA ASP A 74 5.90 -6.47 11.41
C ASP A 74 6.31 -5.01 11.70
N ARG A 75 6.87 -4.34 10.69
CA ARG A 75 7.22 -2.91 10.72
C ARG A 75 6.03 -1.96 10.90
N ASP A 76 4.84 -2.31 10.43
CA ASP A 76 3.60 -1.53 10.65
C ASP A 76 2.94 -1.90 12.00
N ILE A 77 3.18 -3.10 12.55
CA ILE A 77 2.55 -3.57 13.80
C ILE A 77 3.18 -2.90 15.04
N ASN A 78 4.43 -2.46 14.92
CA ASN A 78 5.18 -1.85 16.01
C ASN A 78 5.12 -0.30 16.03
N VAL A 79 4.58 0.33 14.99
CA VAL A 79 4.57 1.81 14.86
C VAL A 79 3.49 2.43 15.74
N ASP A 80 2.40 1.71 16.01
CA ASP A 80 1.36 2.16 16.95
C ASP A 80 1.80 2.05 18.43
N ALA A 81 2.97 1.45 18.73
CA ALA A 81 3.50 1.29 20.09
C ALA A 81 4.64 2.27 20.44
N ASN A 82 5.17 3.02 19.47
CA ASN A 82 6.36 3.85 19.66
C ASN A 82 6.17 5.34 19.30
N GLU A 83 4.93 5.79 19.13
CA GLU A 83 4.56 7.21 18.95
C GLU A 83 3.96 7.81 20.24
N GLU A 84 4.21 7.19 21.41
CA GLU A 84 3.81 7.73 22.73
C GLU A 84 5.01 8.08 23.65
N LEU A 85 6.25 7.95 23.16
CA LEU A 85 7.47 8.20 23.96
C LEU A 85 8.31 9.40 23.50
N VAL A 86 7.80 10.26 22.60
CA VAL A 86 8.49 11.51 22.21
C VAL A 86 7.78 12.79 22.67
N GLU A 87 7.01 12.70 23.75
CA GLU A 87 6.52 13.88 24.48
C GLU A 87 6.72 13.71 25.99
N LYS A 88 7.99 13.67 26.43
CA LYS A 88 8.34 14.01 27.82
C LYS A 88 9.78 14.50 27.95
#